data_AF-A0A2E2B658-F1
#
_entry.id   AF-A0A2E2B658-F1
#
_cell.length_a   1.000
_cell.length_b   1.000
_cell.length_c   1.000
_cell.angle_alpha   90.00
_cell.angle_beta   90.00
_cell.angle_gamma   90.00
#
_symmetry.space_group_name_H-M   'P 1'
#
loop_
_entity.id
_entity.type
_entity.pdbx_description
1 polymer ?
#
loop_
_entity_poly.entity_id
_entity_poly.type
_entity_poly.pdbx_seq_one_letter_code
_entity_poly.pdbx_strand_id
1 'polypeptide(L)'
;MIRHLMLPVFALLLILLSQATQAQQKQAWDLPVASSRPLFVSGNPHPWEHKTAGLRGGRSQVVPEDVSLLITSTRSDSGGGVNYSSAQRFDPKPYLADPCMRVALVFKVVGKDQPGNMKMIWRTWQRQSINSDTLTLDDAQQLDEGWMLLRFAFDPKTEIAEEDQVAGVMVTTQNTCQFQIRSMTIQQYRNVSLHVTNDPLDNLKTLKIKGQTHQDNARVFVKLIDADGKKHMKVVDTVNGEYALDWQNPPLMNQAVNRIFAHVGKGNDVMDQSITKDVFGYSIASTDHLWLSVNGRHIVTSDKAAGGSKPFIASGVGYARNVVIPAQDEEVAAFCKSMGLNTIRLPFYLRYFNNREHEPIDLEHHLQTFVDPVIRAAKRHGLYVILDCHSYFTGQVDEANARQNQKHLKRWSDEGLAEWARRWGVVAQRYKDEPYVMGYELCNEPHDIEPELVREYYSKAREAIRKVDQRHILFVGTCDWSHARALDKTWGGYTQTFDAPYNNTVYAFHDYPTDNHPPIVQQHIVDFMAKYNVPVMCTEFGASWWDHDETVCREFQAGILGVFARQDVGWMVWALKRVENNPRHPHPLPKKVAEKLPKDKRPADFDSCAYSDIWGPIARIMASPFPQAKP
;
A
#
# COMPACT_ATOMS: atom_id res chain seq x y z
N MET A 1 29.03 -16.93 -71.31
CA MET A 1 29.28 -16.03 -70.16
C MET A 1 28.03 -16.04 -69.29
N ILE A 2 28.17 -15.83 -67.98
CA ILE A 2 27.11 -15.85 -66.95
C ILE A 2 26.83 -17.25 -66.33
N ARG A 3 27.91 -17.85 -65.82
CA ARG A 3 27.90 -18.52 -64.50
C ARG A 3 28.74 -17.60 -63.61
N HIS A 4 28.13 -16.93 -62.64
CA HIS A 4 28.74 -16.27 -61.46
C HIS A 4 27.88 -15.06 -61.07
N LEU A 5 26.80 -15.25 -60.29
CA LEU A 5 26.17 -14.16 -59.51
C LEU A 5 25.06 -14.61 -58.52
N MET A 6 25.10 -15.84 -58.00
CA MET A 6 24.13 -16.31 -57.00
C MET A 6 24.78 -16.99 -55.78
N LEU A 7 25.80 -16.36 -55.21
CA LEU A 7 26.36 -16.77 -53.91
C LEU A 7 26.50 -15.68 -52.82
N PRO A 8 26.42 -14.35 -53.04
CA PRO A 8 26.52 -13.41 -51.94
C PRO A 8 25.18 -13.09 -51.24
N VAL A 9 24.03 -13.37 -51.87
CA VAL A 9 22.72 -12.98 -51.31
C VAL A 9 22.22 -13.97 -50.24
N PHE A 10 22.53 -15.26 -50.36
CA PHE A 10 22.16 -16.27 -49.36
C PHE A 10 22.99 -16.18 -48.07
N ALA A 11 24.27 -15.80 -48.17
CA ALA A 11 25.12 -15.60 -47.00
C ALA A 11 24.74 -14.33 -46.20
N LEU A 12 24.31 -13.25 -46.88
CA LEU A 12 23.81 -12.05 -46.21
C LEU A 12 22.47 -12.30 -45.51
N LEU A 13 21.58 -13.10 -46.12
CA LEU A 13 20.29 -13.44 -45.50
C LEU A 13 20.46 -14.35 -44.26
N LEU A 14 21.41 -15.28 -44.29
CA LEU A 14 21.72 -16.15 -43.14
C LEU A 14 22.43 -15.40 -42.00
N ILE A 15 23.27 -14.41 -42.30
CA ILE A 15 23.89 -13.55 -41.27
C ILE A 15 22.85 -12.60 -40.65
N LEU A 16 21.97 -12.00 -41.46
CA LEU A 16 20.88 -11.15 -40.98
C LEU A 16 19.81 -11.94 -40.20
N LEU A 17 19.50 -13.17 -40.61
CA LEU A 17 18.62 -14.07 -39.84
C LEU A 17 19.29 -14.54 -38.53
N SER A 18 20.61 -14.78 -38.51
CA SER A 18 21.32 -15.17 -37.28
C SER A 18 21.46 -14.02 -36.26
N GLN A 19 21.66 -12.78 -36.75
CA GLN A 19 21.71 -11.59 -35.91
C GLN A 19 20.32 -11.16 -35.44
N ALA A 20 19.28 -11.35 -36.26
CA ALA A 20 17.89 -11.16 -35.84
C ALA A 20 17.47 -12.19 -34.77
N THR A 21 17.92 -13.45 -34.87
CA THR A 21 17.65 -14.45 -33.83
C THR A 21 18.41 -14.20 -32.53
N GLN A 22 19.62 -13.64 -32.55
CA GLN A 22 20.35 -13.26 -31.32
C GLN A 22 19.79 -11.96 -30.70
N ALA A 23 19.31 -11.01 -31.50
CA ALA A 23 18.67 -9.80 -31.01
C ALA A 23 17.27 -10.07 -30.43
N GLN A 24 16.53 -11.05 -30.99
CA GLN A 24 15.25 -11.50 -30.44
C GLN A 24 15.39 -12.46 -29.26
N GLN A 25 16.45 -13.28 -29.19
CA GLN A 25 16.77 -14.08 -27.99
C GLN A 25 17.16 -13.23 -26.77
N LYS A 26 17.54 -11.96 -26.98
CA LYS A 26 17.83 -10.99 -25.91
C LYS A 26 16.59 -10.19 -25.45
N GLN A 27 15.40 -10.47 -25.98
CA GLN A 27 14.20 -9.64 -25.79
C GLN A 27 13.17 -10.20 -24.80
N ALA A 28 13.49 -11.21 -24.00
CA ALA A 28 12.63 -11.69 -22.92
C ALA A 28 13.05 -11.06 -21.56
N TRP A 29 12.88 -9.75 -21.41
CA TRP A 29 13.25 -9.06 -20.18
C TRP A 29 12.34 -7.86 -19.85
N ASP A 30 11.22 -8.13 -19.18
CA ASP A 30 10.76 -7.57 -17.88
C ASP A 30 9.26 -7.91 -17.68
N LEU A 31 8.79 -8.36 -16.51
CA LEU A 31 8.99 -7.78 -15.18
C LEU A 31 9.61 -8.75 -14.17
N PRO A 32 10.52 -8.28 -13.29
CA PRO A 32 10.75 -8.95 -12.02
C PRO A 32 9.42 -9.01 -11.27
N VAL A 33 9.09 -10.17 -10.73
CA VAL A 33 8.06 -10.22 -9.70
C VAL A 33 8.68 -9.64 -8.43
N ALA A 34 8.31 -8.38 -8.20
CA ALA A 34 8.94 -7.40 -7.34
C ALA A 34 8.95 -7.75 -5.84
N SER A 35 10.11 -7.56 -5.18
CA SER A 35 10.22 -6.53 -4.15
C SER A 35 11.01 -5.36 -4.75
N SER A 36 10.38 -4.57 -5.62
CA SER A 36 11.02 -3.43 -6.26
C SER A 36 11.15 -2.33 -5.22
N ARG A 37 12.30 -2.26 -4.55
CA ARG A 37 12.64 -1.10 -3.75
C ARG A 37 13.27 -0.07 -4.68
N PRO A 38 12.57 1.04 -5.01
CA PRO A 38 13.17 2.08 -5.83
C PRO A 38 14.34 2.71 -5.07
N LEU A 39 15.49 2.84 -5.75
CA LEU A 39 16.66 3.57 -5.25
C LEU A 39 16.73 4.97 -5.87
N PHE A 40 16.27 5.10 -7.12
CA PHE A 40 16.10 6.35 -7.87
C PHE A 40 15.13 6.09 -9.04
N VAL A 41 14.17 6.98 -9.32
CA VAL A 41 13.26 6.86 -10.49
C VAL A 41 12.88 8.26 -10.99
N SER A 42 13.06 8.51 -12.29
CA SER A 42 12.67 9.72 -12.99
C SER A 42 11.16 9.90 -13.03
N GLY A 43 10.66 11.13 -12.94
CA GLY A 43 9.24 11.44 -13.04
C GLY A 43 8.45 11.21 -11.75
N ASN A 44 9.08 10.65 -10.72
CA ASN A 44 8.61 10.79 -9.35
C ASN A 44 8.74 12.29 -8.98
N PRO A 45 7.74 12.98 -8.40
CA PRO A 45 7.84 14.38 -7.97
C PRO A 45 8.93 14.66 -6.89
N HIS A 46 9.65 13.62 -6.49
CA HIS A 46 10.67 13.53 -5.45
C HIS A 46 12.16 13.65 -5.84
N PRO A 47 12.58 14.11 -7.05
CA PRO A 47 13.99 14.07 -7.42
C PRO A 47 14.86 15.01 -6.54
N TRP A 48 14.22 15.82 -5.70
CA TRP A 48 14.81 16.83 -4.81
C TRP A 48 15.15 16.32 -3.40
N GLU A 49 14.69 15.13 -2.98
CA GLU A 49 15.07 14.56 -1.67
C GLU A 49 16.47 13.93 -1.66
N HIS A 50 16.93 13.50 -2.84
CA HIS A 50 18.23 12.89 -3.03
C HIS A 50 19.28 13.97 -3.32
N LYS A 51 20.33 14.03 -2.49
CA LYS A 51 21.46 14.92 -2.80
C LYS A 51 22.33 14.26 -3.87
N THR A 52 22.70 15.01 -4.89
CA THR A 52 23.66 14.56 -5.90
C THR A 52 24.96 14.12 -5.22
N ALA A 53 25.46 12.96 -5.64
CA ALA A 53 26.71 12.40 -5.17
C ALA A 53 27.72 12.34 -6.32
N GLY A 54 28.99 12.57 -5.98
CA GLY A 54 30.11 12.47 -6.91
C GLY A 54 31.21 11.61 -6.32
N LEU A 55 31.85 10.81 -7.18
CA LEU A 55 33.00 10.01 -6.84
C LEU A 55 34.16 10.39 -7.75
N ARG A 56 35.28 10.78 -7.14
CA ARG A 56 36.59 10.90 -7.78
C ARG A 56 36.55 11.61 -9.15
N GLY A 57 36.19 12.88 -9.23
CA GLY A 57 36.14 13.60 -10.52
C GLY A 57 34.84 13.39 -11.30
N GLY A 58 33.98 12.47 -10.85
CA GLY A 58 32.62 12.38 -11.31
C GLY A 58 31.68 13.34 -10.56
N ARG A 59 30.64 13.78 -11.26
CA ARG A 59 29.58 14.66 -10.76
C ARG A 59 28.23 14.12 -11.20
N SER A 60 27.20 14.43 -10.43
CA SER A 60 25.81 14.17 -10.82
C SER A 60 24.99 15.46 -10.73
N GLN A 61 24.05 15.62 -11.65
CA GLN A 61 23.17 16.78 -11.75
C GLN A 61 21.78 16.32 -12.18
N VAL A 62 20.74 16.85 -11.54
CA VAL A 62 19.36 16.62 -11.96
C VAL A 62 19.09 17.42 -13.23
N VAL A 63 18.53 16.76 -14.24
CA VAL A 63 18.06 17.37 -15.49
C VAL A 63 16.55 17.60 -15.35
N PRO A 64 16.09 18.86 -15.18
CA PRO A 64 14.70 19.14 -14.82
C PRO A 64 13.68 18.76 -15.91
N GLU A 65 14.07 18.89 -17.18
CA GLU A 65 13.18 18.71 -18.35
C GLU A 65 12.70 17.26 -18.48
N ASP A 66 13.59 16.29 -18.25
CA ASP A 66 13.30 14.85 -18.36
C ASP A 66 13.30 14.12 -17.00
N VAL A 67 13.45 14.87 -15.91
CA VAL A 67 13.50 14.37 -14.52
C VAL A 67 14.53 13.23 -14.35
N SER A 68 15.69 13.32 -15.02
CA SER A 68 16.76 12.30 -14.99
C SER A 68 18.00 12.80 -14.24
N LEU A 69 18.93 11.89 -13.93
CA LEU A 69 20.21 12.24 -13.30
C LEU A 69 21.34 12.15 -14.32
N LEU A 70 21.87 13.30 -14.74
CA LEU A 70 23.06 13.36 -15.59
C LEU A 70 24.31 13.11 -14.76
N ILE A 71 25.07 12.09 -15.13
CA ILE A 71 26.38 11.77 -14.60
C ILE A 71 27.44 12.27 -15.58
N THR A 72 28.42 13.02 -15.07
CA THR A 72 29.60 13.42 -15.83
C THR A 72 30.84 12.85 -15.16
N SER A 73 31.58 12.01 -15.88
CA SER A 73 32.87 11.46 -15.48
C SER A 73 34.00 12.23 -16.18
N THR A 74 34.89 12.87 -15.42
CA THR A 74 36.02 13.65 -15.99
C THR A 74 37.38 12.97 -15.86
N ARG A 75 37.43 11.78 -15.26
CA ARG A 75 38.62 10.91 -15.26
C ARG A 75 38.23 9.44 -15.16
N SER A 76 39.21 8.57 -15.37
CA SER A 76 39.01 7.12 -15.26
C SER A 76 38.57 6.68 -13.86
N ASP A 77 37.74 5.63 -13.80
CA ASP A 77 37.16 5.07 -12.58
C ASP A 77 36.43 6.11 -11.71
N SER A 78 35.67 6.99 -12.36
CA SER A 78 34.90 8.05 -11.72
C SER A 78 33.42 7.96 -12.04
N GLY A 79 32.59 8.68 -11.28
CA GLY A 79 31.16 8.67 -11.55
C GLY A 79 30.33 9.41 -10.50
N GLY A 80 29.04 9.13 -10.48
CA GLY A 80 28.11 9.86 -9.63
C GLY A 80 26.85 9.05 -9.35
N GLY A 81 25.97 9.63 -8.55
CA GLY A 81 24.71 9.01 -8.16
C GLY A 81 23.99 9.85 -7.11
N VAL A 82 23.41 9.21 -6.12
CA VAL A 82 22.57 9.86 -5.11
C VAL A 82 22.98 9.48 -3.69
N ASN A 83 22.95 10.45 -2.79
CA ASN A 83 22.97 10.23 -1.35
C ASN A 83 21.54 10.22 -0.81
N TYR A 84 21.28 9.27 0.08
CA TYR A 84 20.01 9.16 0.81
C TYR A 84 19.98 10.14 1.99
N SER A 85 18.77 10.61 2.31
CA SER A 85 18.55 11.34 3.56
C SER A 85 18.61 10.38 4.76
N SER A 86 18.75 10.92 5.96
CA SER A 86 18.70 10.11 7.19
C SER A 86 17.34 9.45 7.43
N ALA A 87 16.28 9.84 6.71
CA ALA A 87 14.94 9.26 6.77
C ALA A 87 14.74 8.10 5.77
N GLN A 88 15.53 8.06 4.69
CA GLN A 88 15.41 7.09 3.59
C GLN A 88 16.27 5.83 3.77
N ARG A 89 16.70 5.53 5.01
CA ARG A 89 17.68 4.47 5.26
C ARG A 89 17.16 3.11 4.79
N PHE A 90 18.07 2.30 4.24
CA PHE A 90 17.75 0.93 3.88
C PHE A 90 18.80 -0.04 4.40
N ASP A 91 18.31 -1.15 4.95
CA ASP A 91 19.12 -2.32 5.28
C ASP A 91 19.34 -3.14 3.99
N PRO A 92 20.58 -3.29 3.50
CA PRO A 92 20.86 -4.03 2.30
C PRO A 92 20.94 -5.55 2.53
N LYS A 93 21.01 -6.04 3.79
CA LYS A 93 21.28 -7.47 4.10
C LYS A 93 20.28 -8.46 3.52
N PRO A 94 18.95 -8.21 3.60
CA PRO A 94 18.00 -9.15 3.01
C PRO A 94 18.24 -9.36 1.51
N TYR A 95 18.83 -8.36 0.84
CA TYR A 95 19.16 -8.42 -0.58
C TYR A 95 20.53 -9.04 -0.86
N LEU A 96 21.51 -8.87 0.04
CA LEU A 96 22.83 -9.50 -0.08
C LEU A 96 22.79 -11.01 0.11
N ALA A 97 21.85 -11.51 0.90
CA ALA A 97 21.71 -12.94 1.19
C ALA A 97 21.13 -13.76 0.02
N ASP A 98 20.46 -13.11 -0.94
CA ASP A 98 19.81 -13.79 -2.06
C ASP A 98 20.63 -13.65 -3.36
N PRO A 99 21.20 -14.75 -3.90
CA PRO A 99 22.02 -14.72 -5.12
C PRO A 99 21.23 -14.29 -6.37
N CYS A 100 19.91 -14.22 -6.29
CA CYS A 100 19.01 -13.74 -7.35
C CYS A 100 18.82 -12.23 -7.34
N MET A 101 19.30 -11.51 -6.34
CA MET A 101 19.11 -10.07 -6.28
C MET A 101 20.00 -9.35 -7.27
N ARG A 102 19.39 -8.42 -8.01
CA ARG A 102 20.05 -7.56 -8.98
C ARG A 102 19.65 -6.11 -8.74
N VAL A 103 20.50 -5.19 -9.16
CA VAL A 103 20.13 -3.78 -9.28
C VAL A 103 20.03 -3.42 -10.75
N ALA A 104 18.81 -3.08 -11.16
CA ALA A 104 18.48 -2.63 -12.51
C ALA A 104 18.76 -1.13 -12.63
N LEU A 105 19.66 -0.79 -13.55
CA LEU A 105 20.03 0.57 -13.94
C LEU A 105 19.49 0.86 -15.34
N VAL A 106 18.51 1.76 -15.44
CA VAL A 106 18.05 2.30 -16.72
C VAL A 106 18.80 3.60 -17.00
N PHE A 107 19.60 3.63 -18.06
CA PHE A 107 20.51 4.74 -18.37
C PHE A 107 20.65 4.97 -19.88
N LYS A 108 21.16 6.14 -20.27
CA LYS A 108 21.41 6.51 -21.66
C LYS A 108 22.74 7.24 -21.76
N VAL A 109 23.63 6.80 -22.65
CA VAL A 109 24.91 7.49 -22.87
C VAL A 109 24.65 8.80 -23.61
N VAL A 110 25.31 9.87 -23.14
CA VAL A 110 25.24 11.22 -23.68
C VAL A 110 26.59 11.58 -24.27
N GLY A 111 26.61 12.01 -25.53
CA GLY A 111 27.85 12.31 -26.26
C GLY A 111 28.46 11.12 -26.97
N LYS A 112 29.73 11.24 -27.39
CA LYS A 112 30.41 10.24 -28.24
C LYS A 112 31.22 9.21 -27.45
N ASP A 113 31.59 9.53 -26.21
CA ASP A 113 32.51 8.72 -25.43
C ASP A 113 31.76 7.66 -24.61
N GLN A 114 32.19 6.40 -24.76
CA GLN A 114 31.55 5.25 -24.12
C GLN A 114 32.10 5.02 -22.70
N PRO A 115 31.26 4.60 -21.74
CA PRO A 115 31.65 4.46 -20.33
C PRO A 115 32.72 3.39 -20.05
N GLY A 116 32.91 2.41 -20.95
CA GLY A 116 33.77 1.25 -20.72
C GLY A 116 33.18 0.34 -19.64
N ASN A 117 34.00 -0.14 -18.71
CA ASN A 117 33.51 -0.88 -17.55
C ASN A 117 32.67 0.01 -16.64
N MET A 118 31.51 -0.50 -16.23
CA MET A 118 30.60 0.12 -15.29
C MET A 118 30.48 -0.73 -14.03
N LYS A 119 30.39 -0.07 -12.87
CA LYS A 119 30.13 -0.71 -11.57
C LYS A 119 29.21 0.15 -10.73
N MET A 120 28.53 -0.49 -9.80
CA MET A 120 27.75 0.17 -8.76
C MET A 120 28.45 0.06 -7.41
N ILE A 121 28.42 1.16 -6.66
CA ILE A 121 29.00 1.25 -5.32
C ILE A 121 27.95 1.84 -4.40
N TRP A 122 27.56 1.08 -3.38
CA TRP A 122 26.76 1.59 -2.27
C TRP A 122 27.69 1.92 -1.12
N ARG A 123 27.54 3.13 -0.58
CA ARG A 123 28.24 3.54 0.63
C ARG A 123 27.32 3.47 1.81
N THR A 124 27.79 2.86 2.88
CA THR A 124 27.08 2.83 4.15
C THR A 124 27.39 4.06 5.01
N TRP A 125 26.64 4.27 6.09
CA TRP A 125 26.88 5.36 7.03
C TRP A 125 28.20 5.17 7.78
N GLN A 126 28.60 3.93 8.05
CA GLN A 126 29.93 3.62 8.61
C GLN A 126 31.04 3.63 7.54
N ARG A 127 30.75 4.14 6.33
CA ARG A 127 31.69 4.31 5.21
C ARG A 127 32.23 2.99 4.65
N GLN A 128 31.53 1.88 4.85
CA GLN A 128 31.81 0.65 4.13
C GLN A 128 31.30 0.77 2.69
N SER A 129 31.87 -0.02 1.76
CA SER A 129 31.45 -0.05 0.36
C SER A 129 30.99 -1.44 0.00
N ILE A 130 29.74 -1.51 -0.48
CA ILE A 130 29.16 -2.68 -1.10
C ILE A 130 29.34 -2.47 -2.59
N ASN A 131 30.00 -3.41 -3.26
CA ASN A 131 30.26 -3.31 -4.70
C ASN A 131 29.34 -4.26 -5.45
N SER A 132 29.05 -3.93 -6.71
CA SER A 132 28.52 -4.89 -7.66
C SER A 132 29.62 -5.63 -8.42
N ASP A 133 29.19 -6.59 -9.24
CA ASP A 133 29.93 -7.02 -10.42
C ASP A 133 30.21 -5.87 -11.40
N THR A 134 31.02 -6.17 -12.42
CA THR A 134 31.44 -5.21 -13.46
C THR A 134 30.78 -5.59 -14.77
N LEU A 135 30.07 -4.64 -15.37
CA LEU A 135 29.37 -4.82 -16.64
C LEU A 135 29.83 -3.79 -17.66
N THR A 136 29.54 -4.04 -18.93
CA THR A 136 29.83 -3.17 -20.07
C THR A 136 28.56 -2.92 -20.88
N LEU A 137 28.65 -2.10 -21.94
CA LEU A 137 27.50 -1.89 -22.83
C LEU A 137 27.10 -3.15 -23.61
N ASP A 138 27.98 -4.14 -23.76
CA ASP A 138 27.67 -5.40 -24.44
C ASP A 138 26.69 -6.27 -23.61
N ASP A 139 26.66 -6.03 -22.29
CA ASP A 139 25.74 -6.64 -21.34
C ASP A 139 24.38 -5.91 -21.28
N ALA A 140 24.28 -4.71 -21.89
CA ALA A 140 23.10 -3.89 -21.80
C ALA A 140 21.97 -4.37 -22.72
N GLN A 141 20.76 -4.39 -22.18
CA GLN A 141 19.53 -4.57 -22.95
C GLN A 141 19.12 -3.21 -23.53
N GLN A 142 18.87 -3.15 -24.83
CA GLN A 142 18.35 -1.94 -25.47
C GLN A 142 16.87 -1.75 -25.15
N LEU A 143 16.49 -0.53 -24.78
CA LEU A 143 15.11 -0.09 -24.57
C LEU A 143 14.72 0.93 -25.66
N ASP A 144 13.64 1.66 -25.43
CA ASP A 144 13.16 2.73 -26.29
C ASP A 144 14.04 3.99 -26.23
N GLU A 145 14.04 4.77 -27.32
CA GLU A 145 14.63 6.12 -27.37
C GLU A 145 16.13 6.20 -26.95
N GLY A 146 16.87 5.10 -27.10
CA GLY A 146 18.28 5.00 -26.75
C GLY A 146 18.55 4.80 -25.26
N TRP A 147 17.51 4.53 -24.46
CA TRP A 147 17.67 4.02 -23.11
C TRP A 147 18.16 2.57 -23.14
N MET A 148 18.91 2.19 -22.11
CA MET A 148 19.51 0.88 -21.94
C MET A 148 19.34 0.42 -20.51
N LEU A 149 19.33 -0.90 -20.31
CA LEU A 149 19.19 -1.53 -19.00
C LEU A 149 20.37 -2.46 -18.70
N LEU A 150 21.03 -2.20 -17.58
CA LEU A 150 22.04 -3.09 -16.98
C LEU A 150 21.52 -3.66 -15.65
N ARG A 151 21.85 -4.92 -15.35
CA ARG A 151 21.43 -5.62 -14.13
C ARG A 151 22.64 -6.11 -13.35
N PHE A 152 23.02 -5.36 -12.33
CA PHE A 152 24.21 -5.61 -11.52
C PHE A 152 23.94 -6.63 -10.41
N ALA A 153 24.78 -7.65 -10.26
CA ALA A 153 24.75 -8.53 -9.09
C ALA A 153 25.50 -7.89 -7.91
N PHE A 154 25.01 -8.09 -6.69
CA PHE A 154 25.78 -7.75 -5.50
C PHE A 154 27.01 -8.66 -5.37
N ASP A 155 28.13 -8.11 -4.90
CA ASP A 155 29.29 -8.94 -4.55
C ASP A 155 28.94 -9.81 -3.32
N PRO A 156 28.87 -11.15 -3.49
CA PRO A 156 28.44 -12.06 -2.43
C PRO A 156 29.43 -12.14 -1.26
N LYS A 157 30.63 -11.55 -1.39
CA LYS A 157 31.65 -11.53 -0.32
C LYS A 157 31.52 -10.32 0.60
N THR A 158 30.53 -9.46 0.39
CA THR A 158 30.39 -8.23 1.18
C THR A 158 29.75 -8.51 2.54
N GLU A 159 30.53 -8.35 3.61
CA GLU A 159 30.02 -8.34 4.99
C GLU A 159 29.78 -6.90 5.47
N ILE A 160 28.68 -6.68 6.19
CA ILE A 160 28.32 -5.38 6.77
C ILE A 160 27.89 -5.53 8.23
N ALA A 161 28.17 -4.51 9.05
CA ALA A 161 27.88 -4.53 10.49
C ALA A 161 26.37 -4.64 10.80
N GLU A 162 26.00 -5.11 11.99
CA GLU A 162 24.63 -5.51 12.34
C GLU A 162 23.60 -4.36 12.23
N GLU A 163 24.03 -3.14 12.52
CA GLU A 163 23.21 -1.93 12.50
C GLU A 163 23.48 -0.97 11.34
N ASP A 164 24.36 -1.32 10.39
CA ASP A 164 24.77 -0.39 9.32
C ASP A 164 23.77 -0.36 8.16
N GLN A 165 23.54 0.84 7.63
CA GLN A 165 22.55 1.11 6.57
C GLN A 165 23.18 1.87 5.42
N VAL A 166 22.60 1.76 4.24
CA VAL A 166 23.11 2.46 3.05
C VAL A 166 22.80 3.95 3.13
N ALA A 167 23.84 4.77 2.90
CA ALA A 167 23.82 6.23 2.88
C ALA A 167 23.80 6.81 1.45
N GLY A 168 24.19 6.04 0.44
CA GLY A 168 24.11 6.46 -0.95
C GLY A 168 24.51 5.37 -1.93
N VAL A 169 24.17 5.58 -3.21
CA VAL A 169 24.52 4.70 -4.32
C VAL A 169 25.15 5.51 -5.44
N MET A 170 26.20 4.97 -6.06
CA MET A 170 26.92 5.60 -7.17
C MET A 170 27.13 4.59 -8.29
N VAL A 171 27.16 5.11 -9.52
CA VAL A 171 27.59 4.37 -10.71
C VAL A 171 28.94 4.94 -11.15
N THR A 172 29.93 4.08 -11.32
CA THR A 172 31.28 4.43 -11.77
C THR A 172 31.55 3.91 -13.15
N THR A 173 32.29 4.67 -13.96
CA THR A 173 32.70 4.31 -15.31
C THR A 173 34.22 4.33 -15.43
N GLN A 174 34.76 3.41 -16.24
CA GLN A 174 36.20 3.33 -16.53
C GLN A 174 36.67 4.53 -17.35
N ASN A 175 35.85 5.01 -18.29
CA ASN A 175 36.22 6.09 -19.17
C ASN A 175 35.54 7.41 -18.76
N THR A 176 36.07 8.51 -19.28
CA THR A 176 35.42 9.82 -19.25
C THR A 176 34.22 9.81 -20.19
N CYS A 177 33.04 10.07 -19.66
CA CYS A 177 31.80 10.05 -20.44
C CYS A 177 30.72 10.86 -19.73
N GLN A 178 29.62 11.06 -20.44
CA GLN A 178 28.37 11.51 -19.85
C GLN A 178 27.29 10.46 -20.06
N PHE A 179 26.42 10.26 -19.08
CA PHE A 179 25.25 9.42 -19.24
C PHE A 179 24.15 9.89 -18.29
N GLN A 180 22.90 9.75 -18.71
CA GLN A 180 21.73 10.00 -17.88
C GLN A 180 21.25 8.70 -17.25
N ILE A 181 20.77 8.78 -16.02
CA ILE A 181 20.10 7.69 -15.33
C ILE A 181 18.62 8.05 -15.23
N ARG A 182 17.75 7.15 -15.69
CA ARG A 182 16.30 7.23 -15.55
C ARG A 182 15.85 6.55 -14.27
N SER A 183 16.36 5.36 -13.98
CA SER A 183 16.00 4.64 -12.76
C SER A 183 17.08 3.69 -12.28
N MET A 184 17.03 3.41 -10.97
CA MET A 184 17.82 2.43 -10.24
C MET A 184 16.86 1.69 -9.31
N THR A 185 16.70 0.39 -9.48
CA THR A 185 15.76 -0.41 -8.68
C THR A 185 16.39 -1.72 -8.25
N ILE A 186 16.14 -2.13 -7.00
CA ILE A 186 16.50 -3.46 -6.53
C ILE A 186 15.43 -4.45 -7.01
N GLN A 187 15.84 -5.56 -7.63
CA GLN A 187 14.96 -6.54 -8.26
C GLN A 187 15.40 -7.97 -7.93
N GLN A 188 14.46 -8.89 -7.79
CA GLN A 188 14.74 -10.32 -7.63
C GLN A 188 14.59 -11.03 -8.97
N TYR A 189 15.70 -11.54 -9.51
CA TYR A 189 15.80 -12.07 -10.86
C TYR A 189 15.57 -13.58 -10.91
N ARG A 190 14.72 -14.05 -11.83
CA ARG A 190 14.44 -15.47 -12.10
C ARG A 190 14.45 -15.72 -13.61
N ASN A 191 14.82 -16.93 -14.03
CA ASN A 191 14.74 -17.40 -15.42
C ASN A 191 13.30 -17.68 -15.87
N VAL A 192 12.35 -17.68 -14.94
CA VAL A 192 10.92 -17.84 -15.20
C VAL A 192 10.10 -16.97 -14.25
N SER A 193 9.09 -16.29 -14.79
CA SER A 193 8.13 -15.50 -14.01
C SER A 193 6.79 -16.24 -13.90
N LEU A 194 6.00 -15.88 -12.90
CA LEU A 194 4.60 -16.31 -12.76
C LEU A 194 3.77 -15.17 -12.18
N HIS A 195 2.68 -14.84 -12.86
CA HIS A 195 1.68 -13.86 -12.45
C HIS A 195 0.31 -14.52 -12.46
N VAL A 196 -0.42 -14.41 -11.35
CA VAL A 196 -1.86 -14.68 -11.31
C VAL A 196 -2.56 -13.40 -11.75
N THR A 197 -3.36 -13.48 -12.81
CA THR A 197 -3.88 -12.30 -13.50
C THR A 197 -5.38 -12.06 -13.32
N ASN A 198 -6.11 -13.00 -12.70
CA ASN A 198 -7.52 -12.85 -12.40
C ASN A 198 -7.73 -12.38 -10.95
N ASP A 199 -8.91 -11.85 -10.65
CA ASP A 199 -9.30 -11.48 -9.29
C ASP A 199 -9.26 -12.73 -8.38
N PRO A 200 -8.80 -12.63 -7.13
CA PRO A 200 -8.86 -13.74 -6.17
C PRO A 200 -10.23 -14.43 -6.07
N LEU A 201 -11.31 -13.69 -6.32
CA LEU A 201 -12.69 -14.18 -6.35
C LEU A 201 -12.98 -15.16 -7.48
N ASP A 202 -12.24 -15.08 -8.59
CA ASP A 202 -12.41 -15.96 -9.74
C ASP A 202 -11.52 -17.20 -9.67
N ASN A 203 -10.53 -17.23 -8.77
CA ASN A 203 -9.50 -18.26 -8.72
C ASN A 203 -10.07 -19.69 -8.64
N LEU A 204 -11.21 -19.91 -7.96
CA LEU A 204 -11.82 -21.25 -7.90
C LEU A 204 -12.49 -21.71 -9.18
N LYS A 205 -12.95 -20.78 -10.03
CA LYS A 205 -13.54 -21.11 -11.33
C LYS A 205 -12.44 -21.24 -12.38
N THR A 206 -11.55 -20.27 -12.42
CA THR A 206 -10.44 -20.22 -13.37
C THR A 206 -9.26 -19.51 -12.72
N LEU A 207 -8.13 -20.18 -12.60
CA LEU A 207 -6.88 -19.53 -12.24
C LEU A 207 -6.13 -19.16 -13.51
N LYS A 208 -6.10 -17.86 -13.83
CA LYS A 208 -5.42 -17.32 -15.01
C LYS A 208 -4.00 -16.96 -14.66
N ILE A 209 -3.07 -17.58 -15.37
CA ILE A 209 -1.64 -17.45 -15.12
C ILE A 209 -0.98 -16.96 -16.39
N LYS A 210 -0.10 -15.97 -16.25
CA LYS A 210 0.81 -15.57 -17.30
C LYS A 210 2.22 -15.54 -16.77
N GLY A 211 3.18 -15.78 -17.64
CA GLY A 211 4.57 -15.60 -17.31
C GLY A 211 5.43 -15.66 -18.56
N GLN A 212 6.73 -15.54 -18.32
CA GLN A 212 7.75 -15.55 -19.36
C GLN A 212 8.92 -16.41 -18.90
N THR A 213 9.74 -16.84 -19.85
CA THR A 213 10.96 -17.61 -19.65
C THR A 213 12.12 -16.99 -20.41
N HIS A 214 13.32 -17.14 -19.87
CA HIS A 214 14.55 -16.70 -20.53
C HIS A 214 14.83 -17.41 -21.87
N GLN A 215 14.36 -18.65 -22.04
CA GLN A 215 14.57 -19.43 -23.25
C GLN A 215 13.30 -19.47 -24.10
N ASP A 216 13.44 -19.25 -25.41
CA ASP A 216 12.38 -19.53 -26.37
C ASP A 216 12.08 -21.03 -26.43
N ASN A 217 10.79 -21.38 -26.56
CA ASN A 217 10.30 -22.76 -26.63
C ASN A 217 10.65 -23.62 -25.39
N ALA A 218 10.73 -22.99 -24.22
CA ALA A 218 10.90 -23.70 -22.96
C ALA A 218 9.60 -24.41 -22.55
N ARG A 219 9.75 -25.56 -21.87
CA ARG A 219 8.65 -26.20 -21.14
C ARG A 219 8.58 -25.63 -19.74
N VAL A 220 7.43 -25.03 -19.40
CA VAL A 220 7.15 -24.45 -18.09
C VAL A 220 6.27 -25.38 -17.28
N PHE A 221 6.71 -25.69 -16.06
CA PHE A 221 5.99 -26.52 -15.11
C PHE A 221 5.35 -25.62 -14.05
N VAL A 222 4.04 -25.38 -14.17
CA VAL A 222 3.27 -24.63 -13.19
C VAL A 222 2.81 -25.59 -12.09
N LYS A 223 3.34 -25.42 -10.88
CA LYS A 223 3.05 -26.24 -9.70
C LYS A 223 2.16 -25.49 -8.73
N LEU A 224 1.04 -26.10 -8.39
CA LEU A 224 0.13 -25.68 -7.34
C LEU A 224 0.28 -26.62 -6.15
N ILE A 225 0.41 -26.08 -4.94
CA ILE A 225 0.34 -26.80 -3.68
C ILE A 225 -0.94 -26.31 -3.00
N ASP A 226 -1.93 -27.19 -2.87
CA ASP A 226 -3.17 -26.82 -2.16
C ASP A 226 -2.92 -26.66 -0.65
N ALA A 227 -3.91 -26.17 0.08
CA ALA A 227 -3.77 -25.88 1.51
C ALA A 227 -3.49 -27.12 2.37
N ASP A 228 -3.87 -28.32 1.91
CA ASP A 228 -3.53 -29.60 2.55
C ASP A 228 -2.12 -30.10 2.17
N GLY A 229 -1.38 -29.35 1.35
CA GLY A 229 -0.02 -29.66 0.93
C GLY A 229 0.06 -30.62 -0.27
N LYS A 230 -1.07 -31.00 -0.87
CA LYS A 230 -1.08 -31.85 -2.06
C LYS A 230 -0.66 -31.04 -3.28
N LYS A 231 0.21 -31.66 -4.09
CA LYS A 231 0.87 -31.03 -5.23
C LYS A 231 0.16 -31.39 -6.52
N HIS A 232 -0.09 -30.37 -7.34
CA HIS A 232 -0.71 -30.47 -8.65
C HIS A 232 0.17 -29.73 -9.66
N MET A 233 0.14 -30.16 -10.92
CA MET A 233 1.01 -29.59 -11.94
C MET A 233 0.32 -29.50 -13.28
N LYS A 234 0.59 -28.41 -13.99
CA LYS A 234 0.30 -28.23 -15.41
C LYS A 234 1.59 -27.89 -16.13
N VAL A 235 1.67 -28.31 -17.39
CA VAL A 235 2.81 -28.00 -18.26
C VAL A 235 2.31 -27.12 -19.39
N VAL A 236 3.06 -26.08 -19.69
CA VAL A 236 2.75 -25.08 -20.72
C VAL A 236 4.01 -24.84 -21.52
N ASP A 237 3.91 -24.87 -22.84
CA ASP A 237 5.01 -24.50 -23.72
C ASP A 237 5.02 -22.99 -23.93
N THR A 238 6.22 -22.41 -24.05
CA THR A 238 6.35 -20.99 -24.36
C THR A 238 6.30 -20.72 -25.86
N VAL A 239 5.75 -19.56 -26.23
CA VAL A 239 5.79 -18.99 -27.59
C VAL A 239 6.48 -17.63 -27.48
N ASN A 240 7.62 -17.46 -28.16
CA ASN A 240 8.47 -16.27 -28.05
C ASN A 240 8.82 -15.93 -26.59
N GLY A 241 9.15 -16.96 -25.80
CA GLY A 241 9.48 -16.81 -24.39
C GLY A 241 8.29 -16.53 -23.47
N GLU A 242 7.06 -16.41 -23.98
CA GLU A 242 5.87 -16.15 -23.16
C GLU A 242 5.00 -17.40 -22.98
N TYR A 243 4.32 -17.51 -21.84
CA TYR A 243 3.32 -18.54 -21.62
C TYR A 243 2.08 -18.00 -20.89
N ALA A 244 0.94 -18.61 -21.19
CA ALA A 244 -0.31 -18.36 -20.50
C ALA A 244 -1.02 -19.69 -20.20
N LEU A 245 -1.65 -19.77 -19.04
CA LEU A 245 -2.42 -20.92 -18.59
C LEU A 245 -3.73 -20.44 -17.96
N ASP A 246 -4.83 -20.81 -18.58
CA ASP A 246 -6.16 -20.71 -17.98
C ASP A 246 -6.51 -22.05 -17.33
N TRP A 247 -6.14 -22.21 -16.05
CA TRP A 247 -6.41 -23.44 -15.31
C TRP A 247 -7.86 -23.45 -14.84
N GLN A 248 -8.72 -24.10 -15.62
CA GLN A 248 -10.14 -24.28 -15.32
C GLN A 248 -10.35 -25.23 -14.14
N ASN A 249 -11.25 -24.85 -13.22
CA ASN A 249 -11.54 -25.58 -11.97
C ASN A 249 -10.26 -26.08 -11.27
N PRO A 250 -9.34 -25.16 -10.93
CA PRO A 250 -8.07 -25.55 -10.35
C PRO A 250 -8.31 -26.18 -8.98
N PRO A 251 -7.45 -27.13 -8.55
CA PRO A 251 -7.62 -27.84 -7.28
C PRO A 251 -7.18 -26.98 -6.09
N LEU A 252 -7.71 -25.77 -5.99
CA LEU A 252 -7.55 -24.89 -4.85
C LEU A 252 -8.56 -25.29 -3.76
N MET A 253 -8.13 -25.25 -2.51
CA MET A 253 -9.06 -25.34 -1.40
C MET A 253 -9.79 -24.00 -1.22
N ASN A 254 -11.12 -24.08 -1.13
CA ASN A 254 -11.98 -22.93 -0.88
C ASN A 254 -11.68 -22.34 0.50
N GLN A 255 -11.61 -21.02 0.59
CA GLN A 255 -11.33 -20.28 1.81
C GLN A 255 -10.00 -20.64 2.49
N ALA A 256 -9.01 -21.10 1.72
CA ALA A 256 -7.69 -21.43 2.23
C ALA A 256 -6.58 -20.84 1.35
N VAL A 257 -5.41 -20.61 1.96
CA VAL A 257 -4.21 -20.18 1.26
C VAL A 257 -3.59 -21.40 0.57
N ASN A 258 -3.49 -21.33 -0.75
CA ASN A 258 -2.77 -22.29 -1.59
C ASN A 258 -1.48 -21.61 -2.08
N ARG A 259 -0.48 -22.37 -2.53
CA ARG A 259 0.78 -21.83 -3.07
C ARG A 259 0.95 -22.21 -4.53
N ILE A 260 1.45 -21.30 -5.34
CA ILE A 260 1.75 -21.56 -6.75
C ILE A 260 3.13 -21.04 -7.14
N PHE A 261 3.83 -21.78 -7.98
CA PHE A 261 5.06 -21.34 -8.61
C PHE A 261 5.25 -22.04 -9.96
N ALA A 262 6.03 -21.45 -10.84
CA ALA A 262 6.48 -22.07 -12.07
C ALA A 262 7.94 -22.49 -11.94
N HIS A 263 8.37 -23.49 -12.72
CA HIS A 263 9.79 -23.70 -12.96
C HIS A 263 10.05 -24.13 -14.40
N VAL A 264 11.28 -23.91 -14.85
CA VAL A 264 11.82 -24.47 -16.10
C VAL A 264 12.84 -25.56 -15.78
N GLY A 265 13.17 -26.40 -16.78
CA GLY A 265 14.11 -27.50 -16.61
C GLY A 265 13.76 -28.43 -15.44
N LYS A 266 14.77 -28.85 -14.66
CA LYS A 266 14.55 -29.68 -13.45
C LYS A 266 14.01 -28.89 -12.25
N GLY A 267 14.11 -27.56 -12.28
CA GLY A 267 13.71 -26.69 -11.16
C GLY A 267 14.56 -26.89 -9.90
N ASN A 268 15.78 -27.40 -10.00
CA ASN A 268 16.67 -27.56 -8.84
C ASN A 268 17.42 -26.26 -8.51
N ASP A 269 17.66 -25.42 -9.53
CA ASP A 269 18.23 -24.10 -9.35
C ASP A 269 17.11 -23.13 -8.94
N VAL A 270 17.39 -22.29 -7.96
CA VAL A 270 16.47 -21.26 -7.50
C VAL A 270 16.21 -20.22 -8.61
N MET A 271 17.16 -19.99 -9.53
CA MET A 271 16.96 -19.14 -10.71
C MET A 271 15.92 -19.72 -11.66
N ASP A 272 15.83 -21.04 -11.75
CA ASP A 272 14.88 -21.74 -12.63
C ASP A 272 13.48 -21.87 -12.04
N GLN A 273 13.25 -21.36 -10.84
CA GLN A 273 11.94 -21.31 -10.18
C GLN A 273 11.42 -19.88 -10.13
N SER A 274 10.13 -19.69 -10.38
CA SER A 274 9.49 -18.42 -10.10
C SER A 274 9.39 -18.20 -8.61
N ILE A 275 9.21 -16.95 -8.19
CA ILE A 275 8.81 -16.65 -6.82
C ILE A 275 7.48 -17.35 -6.54
N THR A 276 7.40 -18.02 -5.38
CA THR A 276 6.16 -18.66 -4.94
C THR A 276 5.13 -17.59 -4.58
N LYS A 277 3.90 -17.78 -5.02
CA LYS A 277 2.77 -16.89 -4.77
C LYS A 277 1.70 -17.60 -3.96
N ASP A 278 1.15 -16.86 -3.01
CA ASP A 278 -0.06 -17.29 -2.32
C ASP A 278 -1.27 -17.02 -3.21
N VAL A 279 -2.12 -18.02 -3.35
CA VAL A 279 -3.36 -18.01 -4.11
C VAL A 279 -4.47 -18.42 -3.18
N PHE A 280 -5.32 -17.46 -2.83
CA PHE A 280 -6.53 -17.75 -2.08
C PHE A 280 -7.64 -18.13 -3.05
N GLY A 281 -8.34 -19.24 -2.78
CA GLY A 281 -9.52 -19.62 -3.53
C GLY A 281 -10.78 -19.11 -2.83
N TYR A 282 -11.54 -18.21 -3.45
CA TYR A 282 -12.90 -17.88 -2.98
C TYR A 282 -13.95 -18.47 -3.91
N SER A 283 -14.99 -19.06 -3.34
CA SER A 283 -16.19 -19.47 -4.07
C SER A 283 -17.26 -18.43 -3.81
N ILE A 284 -17.35 -17.40 -4.64
CA ILE A 284 -18.47 -16.47 -4.58
C ILE A 284 -19.10 -16.39 -5.97
N ALA A 285 -20.16 -17.16 -6.19
CA ALA A 285 -20.91 -17.15 -7.45
C ALA A 285 -21.54 -15.77 -7.77
N SER A 286 -21.74 -14.93 -6.74
CA SER A 286 -22.03 -13.48 -6.83
C SER A 286 -21.65 -12.80 -5.50
N THR A 287 -20.96 -11.66 -5.56
CA THR A 287 -20.63 -10.83 -4.38
C THR A 287 -21.74 -9.86 -3.99
N ASP A 288 -22.90 -9.90 -4.65
CA ASP A 288 -23.98 -8.93 -4.42
C ASP A 288 -24.48 -8.91 -2.98
N HIS A 289 -24.38 -10.04 -2.29
CA HIS A 289 -24.74 -10.20 -0.88
C HIS A 289 -23.80 -9.48 0.09
N LEU A 290 -22.58 -9.14 -0.34
CA LEU A 290 -21.57 -8.48 0.48
C LEU A 290 -21.71 -6.96 0.49
N TRP A 291 -22.49 -6.38 -0.42
CA TRP A 291 -22.62 -4.93 -0.46
C TRP A 291 -23.43 -4.41 0.74
N LEU A 292 -22.95 -3.29 1.28
CA LEU A 292 -23.65 -2.51 2.30
C LEU A 292 -24.20 -1.22 1.68
N SER A 293 -25.27 -0.69 2.25
CA SER A 293 -25.86 0.58 1.83
C SER A 293 -26.51 1.29 3.02
N VAL A 294 -26.83 2.56 2.86
CA VAL A 294 -27.57 3.33 3.86
C VAL A 294 -29.08 3.20 3.60
N ASN A 295 -29.83 2.93 4.66
CA ASN A 295 -31.29 2.97 4.66
C ASN A 295 -31.79 3.59 5.97
N GLY A 296 -32.33 4.82 5.86
CA GLY A 296 -32.71 5.62 7.03
C GLY A 296 -31.52 5.81 7.97
N ARG A 297 -31.73 5.63 9.27
CA ARG A 297 -30.68 5.76 10.30
C ARG A 297 -29.67 4.60 10.38
N HIS A 298 -29.69 3.65 9.45
CA HIS A 298 -28.85 2.45 9.53
C HIS A 298 -27.99 2.24 8.27
N ILE A 299 -26.80 1.70 8.48
CA ILE A 299 -26.11 0.92 7.46
C ILE A 299 -26.79 -0.45 7.42
N VAL A 300 -27.09 -0.97 6.23
CA VAL A 300 -27.80 -2.23 6.05
C VAL A 300 -27.10 -3.15 5.07
N THR A 301 -27.29 -4.46 5.29
CA THR A 301 -26.89 -5.50 4.35
C THR A 301 -27.69 -5.43 3.05
N SER A 302 -27.11 -6.00 1.98
CA SER A 302 -27.78 -6.18 0.69
C SER A 302 -29.05 -7.03 0.78
N ASP A 303 -30.03 -6.77 -0.10
CA ASP A 303 -31.21 -7.61 -0.27
C ASP A 303 -30.86 -9.03 -0.74
N LYS A 304 -29.66 -9.23 -1.30
CA LYS A 304 -29.12 -10.54 -1.71
C LYS A 304 -28.45 -11.29 -0.56
N ALA A 305 -28.23 -10.66 0.59
CA ALA A 305 -27.73 -11.33 1.78
C ALA A 305 -28.74 -12.34 2.35
N ALA A 306 -28.24 -13.38 3.00
CA ALA A 306 -29.05 -14.26 3.82
C ALA A 306 -29.75 -13.43 4.91
N GLY A 307 -31.08 -13.49 4.94
CA GLY A 307 -31.90 -12.63 5.80
C GLY A 307 -32.28 -11.28 5.19
N GLY A 308 -31.80 -10.94 3.98
CA GLY A 308 -32.13 -9.71 3.27
C GLY A 308 -31.49 -8.47 3.90
N SER A 309 -32.14 -7.32 3.67
CA SER A 309 -31.65 -6.03 4.17
C SER A 309 -31.94 -5.88 5.67
N LYS A 310 -30.87 -5.83 6.48
CA LYS A 310 -30.91 -5.71 7.94
C LYS A 310 -29.82 -4.74 8.41
N PRO A 311 -29.99 -4.06 9.56
CA PRO A 311 -28.92 -3.25 10.14
C PRO A 311 -27.61 -4.02 10.25
N PHE A 312 -26.51 -3.37 9.84
CA PHE A 312 -25.14 -3.87 9.95
C PHE A 312 -24.36 -2.94 10.88
N ILE A 313 -23.95 -3.48 12.03
CA ILE A 313 -23.14 -2.80 13.02
C ILE A 313 -21.68 -3.18 12.77
N ALA A 314 -20.89 -2.23 12.29
CA ALA A 314 -19.45 -2.37 12.16
C ALA A 314 -18.78 -2.22 13.53
N SER A 315 -17.90 -3.15 13.88
CA SER A 315 -17.06 -3.07 15.08
C SER A 315 -15.65 -3.46 14.71
N GLY A 316 -14.70 -2.56 14.96
CA GLY A 316 -13.35 -2.71 14.43
C GLY A 316 -12.29 -1.95 15.19
N VAL A 317 -11.11 -1.90 14.58
CA VAL A 317 -9.91 -1.21 15.08
C VAL A 317 -9.36 -0.27 14.01
N GLY A 318 -8.71 0.81 14.43
CA GLY A 318 -7.82 1.60 13.59
C GLY A 318 -6.49 0.87 13.36
N TYR A 319 -6.17 0.54 12.12
CA TYR A 319 -4.91 -0.09 11.71
C TYR A 319 -4.00 0.92 11.00
N ALA A 320 -3.31 1.75 11.78
CA ALA A 320 -2.36 2.76 11.29
C ALA A 320 -1.03 2.12 10.84
N ARG A 321 -1.09 1.40 9.71
CA ARG A 321 -0.03 0.62 9.09
C ARG A 321 1.20 1.47 8.75
N ASN A 322 2.38 1.00 9.15
CA ASN A 322 3.68 1.69 9.03
C ASN A 322 3.75 3.08 9.68
N VAL A 323 2.77 3.44 10.52
CA VAL A 323 2.76 4.68 11.30
C VAL A 323 2.82 4.34 12.79
N VAL A 324 1.86 3.56 13.29
CA VAL A 324 1.80 3.09 14.69
C VAL A 324 2.36 1.68 14.82
N ILE A 325 2.11 0.83 13.82
CA ILE A 325 2.47 -0.59 13.81
C ILE A 325 3.06 -0.98 12.44
N PRO A 326 4.14 -1.80 12.37
CA PRO A 326 4.65 -2.29 11.10
C PRO A 326 3.59 -3.08 10.32
N ALA A 327 3.72 -3.13 8.99
CA ALA A 327 2.86 -3.95 8.14
C ALA A 327 2.91 -5.44 8.54
N GLN A 328 1.77 -5.96 8.97
CA GLN A 328 1.53 -7.38 9.32
C GLN A 328 0.04 -7.70 9.10
N ASP A 329 -0.37 -7.55 7.84
CA ASP A 329 -1.77 -7.41 7.44
C ASP A 329 -2.60 -8.68 7.77
N GLU A 330 -1.99 -9.86 7.68
CA GLU A 330 -2.62 -11.15 8.01
C GLU A 330 -2.83 -11.31 9.51
N GLU A 331 -1.82 -10.98 10.30
CA GLU A 331 -1.83 -11.08 11.74
C GLU A 331 -2.87 -10.13 12.33
N VAL A 332 -2.97 -8.92 11.80
CA VAL A 332 -4.00 -7.95 12.18
C VAL A 332 -5.40 -8.46 11.83
N ALA A 333 -5.62 -8.98 10.62
CA ALA A 333 -6.92 -9.50 10.22
C ALA A 333 -7.33 -10.72 11.06
N ALA A 334 -6.40 -11.65 11.32
CA ALA A 334 -6.63 -12.81 12.19
C ALA A 334 -6.96 -12.39 13.63
N PHE A 335 -6.23 -11.41 14.17
CA PHE A 335 -6.50 -10.86 15.49
C PHE A 335 -7.89 -10.23 15.56
N CYS A 336 -8.25 -9.39 14.59
CA CYS A 336 -9.56 -8.78 14.52
C CYS A 336 -10.66 -9.84 14.57
N LYS A 337 -10.52 -10.90 13.76
CA LYS A 337 -11.48 -12.01 13.74
C LYS A 337 -11.57 -12.73 15.08
N SER A 338 -10.43 -13.01 15.71
CA SER A 338 -10.37 -13.67 17.03
C SER A 338 -11.03 -12.86 18.16
N MET A 339 -11.05 -11.54 18.00
CA MET A 339 -11.70 -10.60 18.92
C MET A 339 -13.19 -10.41 18.66
N GLY A 340 -13.73 -11.01 17.59
CA GLY A 340 -15.13 -10.84 17.19
C GLY A 340 -15.39 -9.54 16.43
N LEU A 341 -14.35 -8.87 15.94
CA LEU A 341 -14.47 -7.71 15.08
C LEU A 341 -14.84 -8.13 13.65
N ASN A 342 -15.50 -7.23 12.92
CA ASN A 342 -15.94 -7.46 11.54
C ASN A 342 -15.43 -6.40 10.55
N THR A 343 -14.71 -5.39 11.01
CA THR A 343 -14.25 -4.27 10.18
C THR A 343 -12.84 -3.81 10.60
N ILE A 344 -12.04 -3.39 9.64
CA ILE A 344 -10.77 -2.69 9.84
C ILE A 344 -10.94 -1.27 9.30
N ARG A 345 -10.61 -0.24 10.10
CA ARG A 345 -10.41 1.12 9.57
C ARG A 345 -8.94 1.26 9.20
N LEU A 346 -8.67 1.54 7.93
CA LEU A 346 -7.31 1.70 7.40
C LEU A 346 -7.04 3.18 7.08
N PRO A 347 -6.38 3.90 7.99
CA PRO A 347 -5.71 5.15 7.69
C PRO A 347 -4.74 4.97 6.51
N PHE A 348 -4.97 5.71 5.44
CA PHE A 348 -4.08 5.82 4.27
C PHE A 348 -4.01 7.28 3.81
N TYR A 349 -3.15 7.57 2.84
CA TYR A 349 -2.83 8.95 2.49
C TYR A 349 -2.87 9.16 0.98
N LEU A 350 -3.42 10.29 0.55
CA LEU A 350 -3.55 10.61 -0.88
C LEU A 350 -2.42 11.49 -1.39
N ARG A 351 -2.00 12.48 -0.61
CA ARG A 351 -1.03 13.51 -1.04
C ARG A 351 0.36 13.24 -0.49
N TYR A 352 0.46 13.09 0.82
CA TYR A 352 1.72 12.97 1.55
C TYR A 352 1.63 11.88 2.61
N PHE A 353 2.64 11.03 2.70
CA PHE A 353 2.65 9.97 3.70
C PHE A 353 2.70 10.56 5.10
N ASN A 354 1.74 10.19 5.95
CA ASN A 354 1.59 10.75 7.29
C ASN A 354 1.57 12.29 7.32
N ASN A 355 0.98 12.91 6.29
CA ASN A 355 0.90 14.36 6.10
C ASN A 355 2.26 15.10 6.10
N ARG A 356 3.37 14.39 5.95
CA ARG A 356 4.72 14.97 5.87
C ARG A 356 4.90 15.53 4.47
N GLU A 357 4.82 16.86 4.29
CA GLU A 357 4.83 17.50 2.96
C GLU A 357 6.08 17.19 2.10
N HIS A 358 7.17 16.76 2.74
CA HIS A 358 8.39 16.29 2.05
C HIS A 358 8.30 14.83 1.60
N GLU A 359 7.27 14.08 1.98
CA GLU A 359 7.02 12.68 1.59
C GLU A 359 5.80 12.54 0.63
N PRO A 360 5.74 13.16 -0.58
CA PRO A 360 4.64 12.92 -1.53
C PRO A 360 4.44 11.45 -1.93
N ILE A 361 3.21 11.14 -2.31
CA ILE A 361 2.79 9.79 -2.65
C ILE A 361 2.64 9.61 -4.16
N ASP A 362 3.29 8.58 -4.71
CA ASP A 362 2.83 7.91 -5.93
C ASP A 362 1.58 7.09 -5.58
N LEU A 363 0.42 7.60 -6.01
CA LEU A 363 -0.87 7.07 -5.57
C LEU A 363 -1.08 5.63 -6.03
N GLU A 364 -0.80 5.30 -7.29
CA GLU A 364 -1.06 3.95 -7.79
C GLU A 364 -0.17 2.92 -7.07
N HIS A 365 1.12 3.24 -6.91
CA HIS A 365 2.03 2.39 -6.14
C HIS A 365 1.60 2.25 -4.67
N HIS A 366 1.15 3.35 -4.04
CA HIS A 366 0.67 3.32 -2.67
C HIS A 366 -0.58 2.46 -2.53
N LEU A 367 -1.57 2.56 -3.43
CA LEU A 367 -2.75 1.70 -3.40
C LEU A 367 -2.36 0.21 -3.51
N GLN A 368 -1.47 -0.14 -4.44
CA GLN A 368 -1.02 -1.51 -4.67
C GLN A 368 -0.22 -2.12 -3.50
N THR A 369 0.59 -1.31 -2.82
CA THR A 369 1.54 -1.80 -1.80
C THR A 369 1.11 -1.54 -0.36
N PHE A 370 0.15 -0.65 -0.17
CA PHE A 370 -0.35 -0.25 1.14
C PHE A 370 -1.79 -0.67 1.38
N VAL A 371 -2.69 -0.50 0.40
CA VAL A 371 -4.13 -0.75 0.59
C VAL A 371 -4.53 -2.16 0.15
N ASP A 372 -4.15 -2.59 -1.05
CA ASP A 372 -4.49 -3.92 -1.58
C ASP A 372 -4.09 -5.09 -0.64
N PRO A 373 -2.92 -5.09 0.03
CA PRO A 373 -2.57 -6.16 0.96
C PRO A 373 -3.56 -6.28 2.12
N VAL A 374 -4.04 -5.15 2.65
CA VAL A 374 -5.01 -5.12 3.76
C VAL A 374 -6.36 -5.62 3.30
N ILE A 375 -6.84 -5.19 2.14
CA ILE A 375 -8.11 -5.69 1.55
C ILE A 375 -8.01 -7.20 1.34
N ARG A 376 -6.89 -7.71 0.80
CA ARG A 376 -6.69 -9.16 0.61
C ARG A 376 -6.72 -9.93 1.93
N ALA A 377 -6.10 -9.41 2.99
CA ALA A 377 -6.18 -10.00 4.32
C ALA A 377 -7.61 -9.97 4.87
N ALA A 378 -8.29 -8.82 4.79
CA ALA A 378 -9.67 -8.66 5.24
C ALA A 378 -10.62 -9.65 4.53
N LYS A 379 -10.46 -9.86 3.22
CA LYS A 379 -11.20 -10.87 2.46
C LYS A 379 -11.09 -12.26 3.08
N ARG A 380 -9.88 -12.67 3.51
CA ARG A 380 -9.60 -14.03 4.00
C ARG A 380 -10.24 -14.30 5.35
N HIS A 381 -10.44 -13.25 6.14
CA HIS A 381 -10.98 -13.34 7.50
C HIS A 381 -12.45 -12.92 7.58
N GLY A 382 -13.07 -12.55 6.44
CA GLY A 382 -14.44 -12.06 6.40
C GLY A 382 -14.58 -10.77 7.22
N LEU A 383 -13.78 -9.77 6.87
CA LEU A 383 -13.77 -8.43 7.43
C LEU A 383 -14.00 -7.40 6.33
N TYR A 384 -14.69 -6.31 6.64
CA TYR A 384 -14.70 -5.13 5.78
C TYR A 384 -13.50 -4.22 6.04
N VAL A 385 -13.18 -3.35 5.08
CA VAL A 385 -12.19 -2.28 5.23
C VAL A 385 -12.86 -0.93 4.97
N ILE A 386 -12.72 0.01 5.90
CA ILE A 386 -12.98 1.44 5.67
C ILE A 386 -11.66 2.07 5.23
N LEU A 387 -11.66 2.75 4.08
CA LEU A 387 -10.49 3.50 3.61
C LEU A 387 -10.57 4.94 4.13
N ASP A 388 -9.76 5.24 5.14
CA ASP A 388 -9.71 6.54 5.82
C ASP A 388 -8.57 7.38 5.26
N CYS A 389 -8.89 8.42 4.47
CA CYS A 389 -7.89 9.40 4.08
C CYS A 389 -7.53 10.23 5.31
N HIS A 390 -6.44 9.83 5.96
CA HIS A 390 -6.03 10.31 7.27
C HIS A 390 -5.41 11.71 7.18
N SER A 391 -6.25 12.69 6.89
CA SER A 391 -5.93 14.08 6.61
C SER A 391 -6.81 15.02 7.44
N TYR A 392 -6.42 16.29 7.44
CA TYR A 392 -6.99 17.33 8.31
C TYR A 392 -7.39 18.61 7.54
N PHE A 393 -7.26 18.62 6.21
CA PHE A 393 -7.32 19.81 5.33
C PHE A 393 -6.26 20.90 5.62
N THR A 394 -5.27 20.58 6.45
CA THR A 394 -4.14 21.45 6.81
C THR A 394 -2.82 20.73 6.55
N GLY A 395 -1.70 21.43 6.76
CA GLY A 395 -0.39 20.79 6.92
C GLY A 395 -0.36 19.77 8.08
N GLN A 396 0.79 19.13 8.28
CA GLN A 396 0.97 18.06 9.28
C GLN A 396 0.49 18.49 10.68
N VAL A 397 -0.45 17.74 11.24
CA VAL A 397 -0.84 17.86 12.65
C VAL A 397 0.14 17.06 13.50
N ASP A 398 0.63 17.66 14.57
CA ASP A 398 1.32 16.92 15.64
C ASP A 398 0.27 16.22 16.49
N GLU A 399 0.01 14.94 16.22
CA GLU A 399 -1.02 14.14 16.93
C GLU A 399 -0.85 14.17 18.45
N ALA A 400 0.38 14.20 18.96
CA ALA A 400 0.64 14.26 20.41
C ALA A 400 0.12 15.57 21.04
N ASN A 401 -0.05 16.61 20.23
CA ASN A 401 -0.52 17.93 20.62
C ASN A 401 -1.77 18.37 19.84
N ALA A 402 -2.44 17.49 19.09
CA ALA A 402 -3.55 17.84 18.19
C ALA A 402 -4.65 18.65 18.89
N ARG A 403 -4.83 18.44 20.19
CA ARG A 403 -5.83 19.11 21.04
C ARG A 403 -5.40 20.47 21.60
N GLN A 404 -4.21 20.95 21.23
CA GLN A 404 -3.78 22.34 21.44
C GLN A 404 -4.18 23.19 20.24
N ASN A 405 -4.15 24.52 20.37
CA ASN A 405 -4.56 25.44 19.30
C ASN A 405 -3.74 25.25 18.01
N GLN A 406 -4.35 24.66 16.99
CA GLN A 406 -3.75 24.40 15.68
C GLN A 406 -3.92 25.55 14.68
N LYS A 407 -4.40 26.74 15.08
CA LYS A 407 -4.58 27.90 14.20
C LYS A 407 -3.32 28.36 13.45
N HIS A 408 -2.14 27.90 13.87
CA HIS A 408 -0.88 28.16 13.20
C HIS A 408 -0.66 27.28 11.96
N LEU A 409 -1.36 26.15 11.84
CA LEU A 409 -1.30 25.27 10.69
C LEU A 409 -1.96 25.93 9.48
N LYS A 410 -1.25 25.91 8.35
CA LYS A 410 -1.78 26.45 7.10
C LYS A 410 -2.79 25.47 6.52
N ARG A 411 -3.93 26.01 6.10
CA ARG A 411 -4.91 25.29 5.27
C ARG A 411 -4.29 24.96 3.92
N TRP A 412 -4.76 23.88 3.31
CA TRP A 412 -4.42 23.58 1.92
C TRP A 412 -4.86 24.71 0.99
N SER A 413 -4.06 24.94 -0.06
CA SER A 413 -4.46 25.81 -1.16
C SER A 413 -5.57 25.14 -1.99
N ASP A 414 -6.21 25.93 -2.86
CA ASP A 414 -7.20 25.42 -3.80
C ASP A 414 -6.63 24.32 -4.70
N GLU A 415 -5.36 24.41 -5.11
CA GLU A 415 -4.68 23.37 -5.87
C GLU A 415 -4.51 22.09 -5.04
N GLY A 416 -4.14 22.22 -3.77
CA GLY A 416 -4.00 21.08 -2.86
C GLY A 416 -5.32 20.33 -2.64
N LEU A 417 -6.43 21.08 -2.55
CA LEU A 417 -7.78 20.53 -2.43
C LEU A 417 -8.26 19.90 -3.73
N ALA A 418 -8.04 20.56 -4.87
CA ALA A 418 -8.36 20.01 -6.18
C ALA A 418 -7.60 18.70 -6.45
N GLU A 419 -6.32 18.64 -6.06
CA GLU A 419 -5.52 17.43 -6.18
C GLU A 419 -6.02 16.32 -5.25
N TRP A 420 -6.36 16.63 -4.00
CA TRP A 420 -6.97 15.65 -3.08
C TRP A 420 -8.28 15.08 -3.65
N ALA A 421 -9.18 15.94 -4.15
CA ALA A 421 -10.44 15.50 -4.76
C ALA A 421 -10.20 14.65 -6.02
N ARG A 422 -9.27 15.05 -6.90
CA ARG A 422 -8.90 14.28 -8.10
C ARG A 422 -8.36 12.90 -7.73
N ARG A 423 -7.52 12.81 -6.69
CA ARG A 423 -6.96 11.54 -6.20
C ARG A 423 -8.01 10.62 -5.61
N TRP A 424 -9.03 11.16 -4.94
CA TRP A 424 -10.20 10.38 -4.52
C TRP A 424 -10.92 9.70 -5.70
N GLY A 425 -11.02 10.39 -6.85
CA GLY A 425 -11.54 9.78 -8.08
C GLY A 425 -10.71 8.57 -8.57
N VAL A 426 -9.39 8.61 -8.41
CA VAL A 426 -8.50 7.47 -8.73
C VAL A 426 -8.73 6.30 -7.77
N VAL A 427 -8.85 6.58 -6.47
CA VAL A 427 -9.17 5.55 -5.45
C VAL A 427 -10.50 4.88 -5.75
N ALA A 428 -11.55 5.66 -5.99
CA ALA A 428 -12.86 5.14 -6.33
C ALA A 428 -12.84 4.31 -7.62
N GLN A 429 -12.13 4.77 -8.66
CA GLN A 429 -12.00 4.03 -9.91
C GLN A 429 -11.35 2.65 -9.72
N ARG A 430 -10.41 2.52 -8.78
CA ARG A 430 -9.77 1.23 -8.45
C ARG A 430 -10.71 0.29 -7.70
N TYR A 431 -11.42 0.82 -6.69
CA TYR A 431 -12.17 -0.02 -5.74
C TYR A 431 -13.67 -0.07 -6.00
N LYS A 432 -14.22 0.57 -7.04
CA LYS A 432 -15.67 0.63 -7.33
C LYS A 432 -16.40 -0.73 -7.36
N ASP A 433 -15.69 -1.81 -7.68
CA ASP A 433 -16.22 -3.18 -7.77
C ASP A 433 -15.73 -4.08 -6.61
N GLU A 434 -15.13 -3.50 -5.56
CA GLU A 434 -14.57 -4.19 -4.40
C GLU A 434 -15.52 -4.17 -3.19
N PRO A 435 -16.39 -5.18 -3.00
CA PRO A 435 -17.41 -5.17 -1.95
C PRO A 435 -16.83 -5.29 -0.54
N TYR A 436 -15.57 -5.72 -0.37
CA TYR A 436 -14.95 -5.77 0.96
C TYR A 436 -14.47 -4.39 1.41
N VAL A 437 -14.42 -3.39 0.53
CA VAL A 437 -14.35 -2.00 0.94
C VAL A 437 -15.76 -1.59 1.37
N MET A 438 -15.94 -1.32 2.67
CA MET A 438 -17.23 -0.86 3.19
C MET A 438 -17.55 0.57 2.72
N GLY A 439 -16.52 1.39 2.55
CA GLY A 439 -16.65 2.73 2.00
C GLY A 439 -15.42 3.60 2.20
N TYR A 440 -15.59 4.88 1.88
CA TYR A 440 -14.54 5.88 1.81
C TYR A 440 -14.75 6.94 2.89
N GLU A 441 -13.87 7.01 3.87
CA GLU A 441 -13.82 8.10 4.85
C GLU A 441 -12.95 9.21 4.30
N LEU A 442 -13.62 10.27 3.83
CA LEU A 442 -13.04 11.20 2.89
C LEU A 442 -11.89 12.03 3.50
N CYS A 443 -12.01 12.35 4.77
CA CYS A 443 -11.04 13.12 5.54
C CYS A 443 -11.28 12.82 7.01
N ASN A 444 -10.23 12.42 7.73
CA ASN A 444 -10.24 12.02 9.15
C ASN A 444 -10.84 13.09 10.07
N GLU A 445 -10.19 14.25 10.18
CA GLU A 445 -10.57 15.26 11.18
C GLU A 445 -10.43 16.69 10.63
N PRO A 446 -11.42 17.18 9.88
CA PRO A 446 -11.50 18.61 9.59
C PRO A 446 -11.57 19.42 10.89
N HIS A 447 -10.73 20.45 11.02
CA HIS A 447 -10.70 21.30 12.20
C HIS A 447 -10.43 22.77 11.86
N ASP A 448 -10.81 23.66 12.76
CA ASP A 448 -10.62 25.12 12.63
C ASP A 448 -11.11 25.68 11.27
N ILE A 449 -12.20 25.11 10.77
CA ILE A 449 -12.79 25.37 9.46
C ILE A 449 -14.29 25.60 9.61
N GLU A 450 -14.84 26.52 8.82
CA GLU A 450 -16.28 26.79 8.86
C GLU A 450 -17.08 25.63 8.25
N PRO A 451 -18.27 25.30 8.80
CA PRO A 451 -19.14 24.24 8.30
C PRO A 451 -19.36 24.24 6.78
N GLU A 452 -19.62 25.42 6.20
CA GLU A 452 -19.89 25.61 4.78
C GLU A 452 -18.71 25.15 3.92
N LEU A 453 -17.49 25.47 4.37
CA LEU A 453 -16.27 25.16 3.64
C LEU A 453 -15.93 23.67 3.73
N VAL A 454 -16.19 23.03 4.87
CA VAL A 454 -16.10 21.56 5.01
C VAL A 454 -17.03 20.86 4.03
N ARG A 455 -18.28 21.33 3.93
CA ARG A 455 -19.26 20.79 2.97
C ARG A 455 -18.80 20.99 1.53
N GLU A 456 -18.22 22.15 1.19
CA GLU A 456 -17.66 22.41 -0.14
C GLU A 456 -16.52 21.43 -0.46
N TYR A 457 -15.58 21.23 0.47
CA TYR A 457 -14.44 20.35 0.27
C TYR A 457 -14.90 18.90 0.06
N TYR A 458 -15.76 18.39 0.95
CA TYR A 458 -16.32 17.06 0.77
C TYR A 458 -17.12 16.92 -0.54
N SER A 459 -17.81 17.97 -0.99
CA SER A 459 -18.54 17.95 -2.27
C SER A 459 -17.61 17.75 -3.48
N LYS A 460 -16.41 18.37 -3.47
CA LYS A 460 -15.40 18.18 -4.54
C LYS A 460 -14.94 16.72 -4.64
N ALA A 461 -14.65 16.07 -3.51
CA ALA A 461 -14.28 14.65 -3.52
C ALA A 461 -15.46 13.74 -3.89
N ARG A 462 -16.65 13.98 -3.32
CA ARG A 462 -17.88 13.26 -3.68
C ARG A 462 -18.12 13.31 -5.19
N GLU A 463 -18.01 14.47 -5.82
CA GLU A 463 -18.20 14.60 -7.28
C GLU A 463 -17.17 13.80 -8.08
N ALA A 464 -15.90 13.78 -7.64
CA ALA A 464 -14.88 12.97 -8.28
C ALA A 464 -15.17 11.46 -8.15
N ILE A 465 -15.65 11.03 -6.98
CA ILE A 465 -15.99 9.64 -6.68
C ILE A 465 -17.25 9.21 -7.45
N ARG A 466 -18.35 9.95 -7.33
CA ARG A 466 -19.66 9.60 -7.93
C ARG A 466 -19.67 9.61 -9.46
N LYS A 467 -18.64 10.18 -10.11
CA LYS A 467 -18.40 10.02 -11.55
C LYS A 467 -18.08 8.57 -11.96
N VAL A 468 -17.47 7.80 -11.07
CA VAL A 468 -16.95 6.45 -11.36
C VAL A 468 -17.52 5.36 -10.45
N ASP A 469 -17.99 5.74 -9.25
CA ASP A 469 -18.49 4.82 -8.23
C ASP A 469 -19.76 5.34 -7.55
N GLN A 470 -20.84 4.60 -7.74
CA GLN A 470 -22.18 4.94 -7.29
C GLN A 470 -22.65 4.07 -6.10
N ARG A 471 -21.80 3.15 -5.62
CA ARG A 471 -22.20 2.07 -4.70
C ARG A 471 -21.57 2.19 -3.33
N HIS A 472 -20.32 2.61 -3.20
CA HIS A 472 -19.67 2.68 -1.90
C HIS A 472 -20.28 3.74 -0.99
N ILE A 473 -20.26 3.46 0.31
CA ILE A 473 -20.66 4.41 1.36
C ILE A 473 -19.61 5.51 1.43
N LEU A 474 -20.05 6.77 1.52
CA LEU A 474 -19.17 7.88 1.88
C LEU A 474 -19.26 8.13 3.39
N PHE A 475 -18.15 8.12 4.10
CA PHE A 475 -18.06 8.57 5.48
C PHE A 475 -17.53 10.00 5.48
N VAL A 476 -18.26 10.89 6.14
CA VAL A 476 -17.93 12.32 6.21
C VAL A 476 -17.95 12.80 7.65
N GLY A 477 -16.84 13.42 8.07
CA GLY A 477 -16.66 13.97 9.41
C GLY A 477 -17.32 15.33 9.60
N THR A 478 -16.99 15.99 10.70
CA THR A 478 -17.53 17.31 11.09
C THR A 478 -16.43 18.36 11.12
N CYS A 479 -16.80 19.64 11.15
CA CYS A 479 -15.86 20.77 11.12
C CYS A 479 -15.03 20.99 12.39
N ASP A 480 -15.24 20.15 13.41
CA ASP A 480 -14.64 20.27 14.73
C ASP A 480 -14.06 18.92 15.12
N TRP A 481 -12.94 18.54 14.50
CA TRP A 481 -12.23 17.29 14.74
C TRP A 481 -13.14 16.05 14.63
N SER A 482 -14.10 16.11 13.71
CA SER A 482 -15.14 15.08 13.59
C SER A 482 -15.93 14.82 14.87
N HIS A 483 -16.00 15.72 15.86
CA HIS A 483 -16.77 15.46 17.07
C HIS A 483 -18.29 15.40 16.85
N ALA A 484 -18.97 14.56 17.65
CA ALA A 484 -20.42 14.41 17.59
C ALA A 484 -21.16 15.73 17.84
N ARG A 485 -20.62 16.58 18.72
CA ARG A 485 -21.19 17.90 19.06
C ARG A 485 -21.34 18.85 17.86
N ALA A 486 -20.60 18.61 16.78
CA ALA A 486 -20.63 19.43 15.57
C ALA A 486 -21.43 18.81 14.42
N LEU A 487 -22.13 17.69 14.62
CA LEU A 487 -22.94 17.04 13.59
C LEU A 487 -24.01 17.97 13.01
N ASP A 488 -24.92 18.48 13.85
CA ASP A 488 -26.01 19.37 13.40
C ASP A 488 -25.46 20.69 12.84
N LYS A 489 -24.40 21.24 13.46
CA LYS A 489 -23.72 22.45 12.96
C LYS A 489 -23.13 22.24 11.56
N THR A 490 -22.52 21.09 11.30
CA THR A 490 -21.86 20.82 10.02
C THR A 490 -22.85 20.43 8.93
N TRP A 491 -23.85 19.61 9.27
CA TRP A 491 -24.66 18.90 8.27
C TRP A 491 -26.15 19.26 8.30
N GLY A 492 -26.58 20.08 9.26
CA GLY A 492 -27.99 20.42 9.42
C GLY A 492 -28.60 21.04 8.16
N GLY A 493 -29.65 20.41 7.63
CA GLY A 493 -30.32 20.82 6.40
C GLY A 493 -29.63 20.38 5.10
N TYR A 494 -28.45 19.75 5.16
CA TYR A 494 -27.70 19.28 3.98
C TYR A 494 -27.66 17.76 3.86
N THR A 495 -28.08 17.03 4.90
CA THR A 495 -27.94 15.57 4.93
C THR A 495 -28.60 14.87 3.73
N GLN A 496 -29.78 15.34 3.34
CA GLN A 496 -30.58 14.79 2.25
C GLN A 496 -30.12 15.20 0.85
N THR A 497 -29.27 16.23 0.73
CA THR A 497 -28.81 16.77 -0.55
C THR A 497 -27.34 16.48 -0.81
N PHE A 498 -26.57 16.14 0.22
CA PHE A 498 -25.13 15.94 0.10
C PHE A 498 -24.78 14.82 -0.88
N ASP A 499 -25.46 13.68 -0.92
CA ASP A 499 -25.10 12.58 -1.82
C ASP A 499 -26.25 12.16 -2.75
N ALA A 500 -27.18 13.07 -3.01
CA ALA A 500 -28.29 12.80 -3.92
C ALA A 500 -27.77 12.51 -5.36
N PRO A 501 -28.39 11.56 -6.10
CA PRO A 501 -29.55 10.75 -5.70
C PRO A 501 -29.17 9.46 -4.95
N TYR A 502 -27.89 9.19 -4.71
CA TYR A 502 -27.41 7.94 -4.10
C TYR A 502 -27.77 7.85 -2.61
N ASN A 503 -27.69 8.98 -1.89
CA ASN A 503 -27.97 9.12 -0.47
C ASN A 503 -27.29 8.03 0.39
N ASN A 504 -26.06 7.65 -0.01
CA ASN A 504 -25.32 6.56 0.59
C ASN A 504 -24.17 7.11 1.43
N THR A 505 -24.52 7.92 2.42
CA THR A 505 -23.58 8.66 3.28
C THR A 505 -23.78 8.33 4.76
N VAL A 506 -22.69 8.13 5.47
CA VAL A 506 -22.63 7.96 6.93
C VAL A 506 -21.91 9.18 7.52
N TYR A 507 -22.50 9.75 8.56
CA TYR A 507 -21.91 10.88 9.28
C TYR A 507 -20.99 10.35 10.38
N ALA A 508 -19.69 10.40 10.08
CA ALA A 508 -18.65 9.90 10.95
C ALA A 508 -18.41 10.88 12.12
N PHE A 509 -18.14 10.33 13.30
CA PHE A 509 -17.72 11.13 14.43
C PHE A 509 -16.66 10.48 15.31
N HIS A 510 -15.88 11.31 16.01
CA HIS A 510 -14.87 10.88 16.97
C HIS A 510 -15.13 11.48 18.35
N ASP A 511 -14.96 10.70 19.41
CA ASP A 511 -15.00 11.22 20.77
C ASP A 511 -14.05 10.40 21.66
N TYR A 512 -13.26 11.11 22.45
CA TYR A 512 -12.37 10.57 23.48
C TYR A 512 -12.72 11.16 24.85
N PRO A 513 -12.15 10.64 25.96
CA PRO A 513 -12.48 11.11 27.31
C PRO A 513 -12.39 12.63 27.53
N THR A 514 -11.47 13.32 26.83
CA THR A 514 -11.26 14.77 26.91
C THR A 514 -12.30 15.59 26.15
N ASP A 515 -13.08 14.98 25.25
CA ASP A 515 -13.92 15.72 24.30
C ASP A 515 -15.32 15.96 24.82
N ASN A 516 -15.97 14.89 25.31
CA ASN A 516 -17.29 14.91 25.92
C ASN A 516 -17.54 13.64 26.74
N HIS A 517 -18.49 13.70 27.66
CA HIS A 517 -18.95 12.52 28.37
C HIS A 517 -19.97 11.71 27.54
N PRO A 518 -20.02 10.37 27.67
CA PRO A 518 -20.90 9.53 26.85
C PRO A 518 -22.38 9.95 26.80
N PRO A 519 -23.03 10.44 27.88
CA PRO A 519 -24.41 10.93 27.80
C PRO A 519 -24.59 12.17 26.90
N ILE A 520 -23.58 13.05 26.83
CA ILE A 520 -23.59 14.23 25.97
C ILE A 520 -23.43 13.79 24.50
N VAL A 521 -22.47 12.90 24.24
CA VAL A 521 -22.29 12.30 22.90
C VAL A 521 -23.58 11.61 22.46
N GLN A 522 -24.22 10.84 23.35
CA GLN A 522 -25.49 10.19 23.08
C GLN A 522 -26.58 11.19 22.67
N GLN A 523 -26.70 12.32 23.37
CA GLN A 523 -27.69 13.34 23.04
C GLN A 523 -27.49 13.86 21.61
N HIS A 524 -26.25 14.24 21.26
CA HIS A 524 -25.94 14.75 19.93
C HIS A 524 -26.25 13.76 18.81
N ILE A 525 -25.84 12.49 18.97
CA ILE A 525 -26.05 11.49 17.91
C ILE A 525 -27.53 11.09 17.80
N VAL A 526 -28.26 10.99 18.93
CA VAL A 526 -29.69 10.63 18.92
C VAL A 526 -30.52 11.73 18.29
N ASP A 527 -30.28 13.00 18.67
CA ASP A 527 -30.99 14.14 18.10
C ASP A 527 -30.74 14.25 16.60
N PHE A 528 -29.48 14.07 16.18
CA PHE A 528 -29.12 14.13 14.76
C PHE A 528 -29.77 13.02 13.94
N MET A 529 -29.69 11.76 14.40
CA MET A 529 -30.34 10.62 13.74
C MET A 529 -31.87 10.78 13.69
N ALA A 530 -32.49 11.24 14.79
CA ALA A 530 -33.93 11.44 14.86
C ALA A 530 -34.42 12.58 13.94
N LYS A 531 -33.66 13.67 13.87
CA LYS A 531 -34.00 14.85 13.07
C LYS A 531 -33.85 14.62 11.56
N TYR A 532 -32.83 13.87 11.14
CA TYR A 532 -32.50 13.74 9.72
C TYR A 532 -32.69 12.35 9.13
N ASN A 533 -32.94 11.32 9.95
CA ASN A 533 -33.09 9.93 9.53
C ASN A 533 -31.91 9.43 8.67
N VAL A 534 -30.69 9.67 9.15
CA VAL A 534 -29.42 9.26 8.53
C VAL A 534 -28.53 8.55 9.56
N PRO A 535 -27.61 7.66 9.14
CA PRO A 535 -26.78 6.94 10.07
C PRO A 535 -25.61 7.78 10.56
N VAL A 536 -25.20 7.53 11.79
CA VAL A 536 -23.94 8.00 12.38
C VAL A 536 -23.06 6.81 12.72
N MET A 537 -21.74 7.00 12.68
CA MET A 537 -20.78 5.96 13.06
C MET A 537 -19.59 6.57 13.78
N CYS A 538 -19.13 5.94 14.85
CA CYS A 538 -17.92 6.37 15.54
C CYS A 538 -16.68 5.78 14.86
N THR A 539 -16.08 6.49 13.92
CA THR A 539 -14.90 5.99 13.19
C THR A 539 -13.61 6.11 13.99
N GLU A 540 -13.64 6.75 15.16
CA GLU A 540 -12.50 6.77 16.08
C GLU A 540 -12.92 7.07 17.52
N PHE A 541 -12.57 6.17 18.44
CA PHE A 541 -12.60 6.43 19.89
C PHE A 541 -11.51 5.62 20.57
N GLY A 542 -11.17 5.95 21.81
CA GLY A 542 -10.18 5.15 22.52
C GLY A 542 -9.90 5.66 23.92
N ALA A 543 -8.72 5.32 24.41
CA ALA A 543 -8.21 5.80 25.68
C ALA A 543 -7.29 6.99 25.45
N SER A 544 -7.49 8.09 26.19
CA SER A 544 -6.57 9.23 26.23
C SER A 544 -5.59 9.10 27.39
N TRP A 545 -4.91 7.95 27.52
CA TRP A 545 -4.02 7.66 28.66
C TRP A 545 -2.81 8.60 28.75
N TRP A 546 -2.51 9.33 27.67
CA TRP A 546 -1.51 10.38 27.69
C TRP A 546 -1.89 11.54 28.61
N ASP A 547 -3.18 11.77 28.83
CA ASP A 547 -3.73 12.88 29.60
C ASP A 547 -4.56 12.43 30.83
N HIS A 548 -5.13 11.23 30.79
CA HIS A 548 -6.01 10.71 31.83
C HIS A 548 -5.54 9.40 32.46
N ASP A 549 -6.02 9.12 33.66
CA ASP A 549 -5.79 7.85 34.34
C ASP A 549 -6.67 6.73 33.76
N GLU A 550 -6.42 5.51 34.27
CA GLU A 550 -7.17 4.32 33.87
C GLU A 550 -8.67 4.43 34.16
N THR A 551 -9.05 5.02 35.30
CA THR A 551 -10.46 5.14 35.72
C THR A 551 -11.25 5.94 34.69
N VAL A 552 -10.78 7.13 34.35
CA VAL A 552 -11.45 8.02 33.39
C VAL A 552 -11.55 7.36 32.01
N CYS A 553 -10.48 6.72 31.54
CA CYS A 553 -10.50 6.08 30.23
C CYS A 553 -11.44 4.87 30.17
N ARG A 554 -11.48 4.06 31.23
CA ARG A 554 -12.37 2.88 31.30
C ARG A 554 -13.83 3.28 31.46
N GLU A 555 -14.13 4.27 32.30
CA GLU A 555 -15.49 4.82 32.46
C GLU A 555 -16.00 5.37 31.13
N PHE A 556 -15.17 6.12 30.41
CA PHE A 556 -15.51 6.61 29.08
C PHE A 556 -15.76 5.45 28.10
N GLN A 557 -14.82 4.51 27.96
CA GLN A 557 -14.98 3.40 27.02
C GLN A 557 -16.21 2.53 27.32
N ALA A 558 -16.43 2.17 28.59
CA ALA A 558 -17.61 1.41 28.99
C ALA A 558 -18.90 2.18 28.71
N GLY A 559 -18.93 3.47 29.04
CA GLY A 559 -20.08 4.34 28.80
C GLY A 559 -20.39 4.50 27.31
N ILE A 560 -19.39 4.84 26.49
CA ILE A 560 -19.58 5.09 25.06
C ILE A 560 -19.94 3.82 24.29
N LEU A 561 -19.35 2.67 24.64
CA LEU A 561 -19.74 1.38 24.07
C LEU A 561 -21.17 1.00 24.46
N GLY A 562 -21.61 1.34 25.68
CA GLY A 562 -23.01 1.21 26.10
C GLY A 562 -23.96 2.08 25.28
N VAL A 563 -23.54 3.30 24.93
CA VAL A 563 -24.28 4.18 24.01
C VAL A 563 -24.39 3.54 22.63
N PHE A 564 -23.28 3.02 22.08
CA PHE A 564 -23.26 2.37 20.78
C PHE A 564 -24.17 1.15 20.73
N ALA A 565 -24.13 0.30 21.77
CA ALA A 565 -25.00 -0.87 21.90
C ALA A 565 -26.48 -0.50 21.94
N ARG A 566 -26.83 0.60 22.62
CA ARG A 566 -28.22 1.04 22.76
C ARG A 566 -28.78 1.68 21.48
N GLN A 567 -27.92 2.20 20.63
CA GLN A 567 -28.31 3.00 19.45
C GLN A 567 -28.03 2.33 18.11
N ASP A 568 -27.51 1.09 18.13
CA ASP A 568 -27.04 0.34 16.96
C ASP A 568 -25.98 1.10 16.14
N VAL A 569 -25.05 1.76 16.83
CA VAL A 569 -24.00 2.58 16.21
C VAL A 569 -22.72 1.76 16.06
N GLY A 570 -22.16 1.74 14.85
CA GLY A 570 -20.87 1.12 14.58
C GLY A 570 -19.71 1.91 15.17
N TRP A 571 -18.57 1.26 15.41
CA TRP A 571 -17.44 1.87 16.09
C TRP A 571 -16.06 1.30 15.69
N MET A 572 -15.01 2.11 15.83
CA MET A 572 -13.61 1.72 15.63
C MET A 572 -12.74 2.19 16.80
N VAL A 573 -12.11 1.25 17.51
CA VAL A 573 -11.21 1.59 18.62
C VAL A 573 -9.80 1.93 18.11
N TRP A 574 -9.25 3.04 18.59
CA TRP A 574 -7.96 3.58 18.16
C TRP A 574 -6.86 3.37 19.22
N ALA A 575 -5.64 3.00 18.83
CA ALA A 575 -5.25 2.31 17.60
C ALA A 575 -4.48 1.03 17.94
N LEU A 576 -4.43 0.10 16.98
CA LEU A 576 -3.71 -1.15 17.15
C LEU A 576 -2.21 -0.90 16.98
N LYS A 577 -1.44 -1.05 18.06
CA LYS A 577 0.03 -0.92 18.06
C LYS A 577 0.75 -2.25 18.12
N ARG A 578 0.09 -3.27 18.66
CA ARG A 578 0.58 -4.65 18.77
C ARG A 578 -0.58 -5.61 18.57
N VAL A 579 -0.31 -6.72 17.91
CA VAL A 579 -1.28 -7.80 17.67
C VAL A 579 -1.38 -8.67 18.92
N GLU A 580 -1.85 -8.08 20.02
CA GLU A 580 -2.00 -8.74 21.31
C GLU A 580 -3.22 -8.20 22.06
N ASN A 581 -3.79 -9.05 22.91
CA ASN A 581 -4.82 -8.60 23.85
C ASN A 581 -4.22 -7.65 24.88
N ASN A 582 -4.87 -6.51 25.05
CA ASN A 582 -4.47 -5.49 26.03
C ASN A 582 -5.62 -5.22 27.01
N PRO A 583 -5.91 -6.15 27.94
CA PRO A 583 -7.08 -6.04 28.82
C PRO A 583 -6.90 -4.93 29.88
N ARG A 584 -5.67 -4.56 30.23
CA ARG A 584 -5.41 -3.50 31.20
C ARG A 584 -4.17 -2.73 30.82
N HIS A 585 -4.25 -1.42 30.94
CA HIS A 585 -3.06 -0.59 30.96
C HIS A 585 -2.34 -0.86 32.30
N PRO A 586 -1.04 -1.17 32.32
CA PRO A 586 -0.37 -1.62 33.55
C PRO A 586 -0.16 -0.54 34.62
N HIS A 587 -0.56 0.71 34.37
CA HIS A 587 -0.31 1.82 35.28
C HIS A 587 -1.49 2.78 35.44
N PRO A 588 -1.77 3.24 36.68
CA PRO A 588 -2.90 4.08 37.03
C PRO A 588 -2.67 5.59 36.81
N LEU A 589 -1.52 6.01 36.25
CA LEU A 589 -1.16 7.43 36.09
C LEU A 589 -1.11 7.85 34.61
N PRO A 590 -1.53 9.08 34.27
CA PRO A 590 -1.38 9.63 32.91
C PRO A 590 0.08 9.66 32.44
N LYS A 591 0.33 9.51 31.13
CA LYS A 591 1.70 9.57 30.54
C LYS A 591 2.44 10.85 30.93
N LYS A 592 1.80 12.01 30.83
CA LYS A 592 2.41 13.31 31.21
C LYS A 592 2.88 13.36 32.66
N VAL A 593 2.28 12.57 33.54
CA VAL A 593 2.71 12.40 34.93
C VAL A 593 3.84 11.37 35.01
N ALA A 594 3.69 10.25 34.31
CA ALA A 594 4.65 9.16 34.29
C ALA A 594 6.01 9.55 33.66
N GLU A 595 6.03 10.41 32.66
CA GLU A 595 7.26 10.91 32.00
C GLU A 595 8.14 11.75 32.94
N LYS A 596 7.55 12.30 34.01
CA LYS A 596 8.28 13.01 35.08
C LYS A 596 9.00 12.04 36.02
N LEU A 597 8.74 10.74 35.93
CA LEU A 597 9.45 9.71 36.71
C LEU A 597 10.85 9.44 36.10
N PRO A 598 11.81 8.98 36.92
CA PRO A 598 13.08 8.43 36.46
C PRO A 598 12.87 7.37 35.36
N LYS A 599 13.74 7.30 34.35
CA LYS A 599 13.56 6.43 33.16
C LYS A 599 13.32 4.96 33.52
N ASP A 600 13.99 4.46 34.55
CA ASP A 600 13.84 3.11 35.12
C ASP A 600 12.50 2.87 35.83
N LYS A 601 11.78 3.95 36.14
CA LYS A 601 10.44 3.96 36.74
C LYS A 601 9.36 4.42 35.77
N ARG A 602 9.71 4.72 34.50
CA ARG A 602 8.74 5.06 33.47
C ARG A 602 8.05 3.78 33.01
N PRO A 603 6.72 3.82 32.81
CA PRO A 603 6.00 2.75 32.12
C PRO A 603 6.62 2.42 30.77
N ALA A 604 6.55 1.15 30.37
CA ALA A 604 6.73 0.82 28.96
C ALA A 604 5.54 1.36 28.15
N ASP A 605 5.79 1.89 26.95
CA ASP A 605 4.76 2.50 26.09
C ASP A 605 3.78 1.44 25.54
N PHE A 606 2.72 1.12 26.29
CA PHE A 606 1.63 0.24 25.86
C PHE A 606 0.48 1.05 25.29
N ASP A 607 0.36 1.05 23.97
CA ASP A 607 -0.61 1.90 23.26
C ASP A 607 -1.34 1.12 22.16
N SER A 608 -1.66 -0.16 22.43
CA SER A 608 -2.46 -0.98 21.51
C SER A 608 -3.87 -1.12 22.05
N CYS A 609 -4.88 -0.48 21.42
CA CYS A 609 -6.32 -0.59 21.71
C CYS A 609 -6.63 -0.99 23.18
N ALA A 610 -6.27 -0.13 24.13
CA ALA A 610 -6.34 -0.47 25.56
C ALA A 610 -7.76 -0.88 25.98
N TYR A 611 -7.84 -1.71 27.02
CA TYR A 611 -9.07 -2.21 27.65
C TYR A 611 -9.88 -3.18 26.78
N SER A 612 -9.16 -4.12 26.15
CA SER A 612 -9.78 -5.22 25.36
C SER A 612 -10.68 -6.15 26.17
N ASP A 613 -10.60 -6.11 27.51
CA ASP A 613 -11.55 -6.76 28.41
C ASP A 613 -12.94 -6.11 28.39
N ILE A 614 -13.05 -4.87 27.93
CA ILE A 614 -14.31 -4.13 27.73
C ILE A 614 -14.77 -4.26 26.28
N TRP A 615 -13.97 -3.76 25.33
CA TRP A 615 -14.42 -3.67 23.94
C TRP A 615 -14.47 -5.03 23.23
N GLY A 616 -13.64 -5.99 23.61
CA GLY A 616 -13.60 -7.32 22.99
C GLY A 616 -14.90 -8.12 23.19
N PRO A 617 -15.39 -8.30 24.44
CA PRO A 617 -16.68 -8.92 24.68
C PRO A 617 -17.85 -8.18 24.02
N ILE A 618 -17.81 -6.84 23.99
CA ILE A 618 -18.84 -6.02 23.35
C ILE A 618 -18.85 -6.24 21.84
N ALA A 619 -17.69 -6.30 21.19
CA ALA A 619 -17.59 -6.64 19.76
C ALA A 619 -18.27 -7.98 19.45
N ARG A 620 -18.03 -9.02 20.25
CA ARG A 620 -18.64 -10.35 20.05
C ARG A 620 -20.17 -10.36 20.15
N ILE A 621 -20.75 -9.37 20.82
CA ILE A 621 -22.20 -9.22 20.99
C ILE A 621 -22.78 -8.30 19.92
N MET A 622 -22.12 -7.17 19.65
CA MET A 622 -22.64 -6.10 18.80
C MET A 622 -22.30 -6.28 17.32
N ALA A 623 -21.10 -6.77 17.00
CA ALA A 623 -20.63 -6.84 15.62
C ALA A 623 -21.59 -7.71 14.82
N SER A 624 -22.16 -7.14 13.76
CA SER A 624 -23.05 -7.91 12.89
C SER A 624 -22.29 -9.06 12.22
N PRO A 625 -22.90 -10.24 12.06
CA PRO A 625 -22.32 -11.32 11.29
C PRO A 625 -21.96 -10.86 9.88
N PHE A 626 -20.82 -11.32 9.37
CA PHE A 626 -20.42 -11.01 8.00
C PHE A 626 -21.44 -11.58 7.00
N PRO A 627 -21.95 -10.78 6.03
CA PRO A 627 -23.05 -11.20 5.17
C PRO A 627 -22.73 -12.49 4.40
N GLN A 628 -23.72 -13.39 4.35
CA GLN A 628 -23.64 -14.64 3.59
C GLN A 628 -24.58 -14.56 2.38
N ALA A 629 -24.27 -15.29 1.31
CA ALA A 629 -25.19 -15.42 0.19
C ALA A 629 -26.48 -16.15 0.62
N LYS A 630 -27.61 -15.84 -0.03
CA LYS A 630 -28.81 -16.67 0.07
C LYS A 630 -28.49 -18.10 -0.42
N PRO A 631 -28.99 -19.15 0.27
CA PRO A 631 -28.80 -20.55 -0.11
C PRO A 631 -29.24 -20.86 -1.54
#